data_AF-A0AAE6G3C5-F1
#
_entry.id   AF-A0AAE6G3C5-F1
#
_cell.length_a   1.000
_cell.length_b   1.000
_cell.length_c   1.000
_cell.angle_alpha   90.00
_cell.angle_beta   90.00
_cell.angle_gamma   90.00
#
_symmetry.space_group_name_H-M   'P 1'
#
loop_
_entity.id
_entity.type
_entity.pdbx_description
1 polymer ?
#
loop_
_entity_poly.entity_id
_entity_poly.type
_entity_poly.pdbx_seq_one_letter_code
_entity_poly.pdbx_strand_id
1 'polypeptide(L)'
;MTEAELPRLAIEPYPQQYVSPFKMKSGEELLRPIRPEDEPKMERFLRTLSEQTVFLRYAGLMQLSTRVAHERLGFSILPTRSWPRTWSKR
;
A
#
# COMPACT_ATOMS: atom_id res chain seq x y z
N MET A 1 -23.06 24.27 13.27
CA MET A 1 -22.36 22.98 13.34
C MET A 1 -21.28 23.00 12.27
N THR A 2 -20.02 22.87 12.66
CA THR A 2 -18.88 22.83 11.73
C THR A 2 -18.48 21.37 11.47
N GLU A 3 -17.85 21.08 10.33
CA GLU A 3 -17.38 19.72 9.97
C GLU A 3 -16.52 19.07 11.07
N ALA A 4 -15.80 19.88 11.85
CA ALA A 4 -14.97 19.46 12.98
C ALA A 4 -15.77 18.97 14.21
N GLU A 5 -17.08 19.21 14.27
CA GLU A 5 -17.96 18.79 15.36
C GLU A 5 -18.69 17.46 15.06
N LEU A 6 -18.52 16.91 13.85
CA LEU A 6 -19.09 15.62 13.48
C LEU A 6 -18.31 14.47 14.13
N PRO A 7 -19.00 13.40 14.57
CA PRO A 7 -18.33 12.20 15.05
C PRO A 7 -17.44 11.63 13.93
N ARG A 8 -16.25 11.18 14.32
CA ARG A 8 -15.28 10.59 13.40
C ARG A 8 -15.93 9.44 12.62
N LEU A 9 -15.75 9.45 11.29
CA LEU A 9 -16.27 8.41 10.41
C LEU A 9 -15.80 7.02 10.86
N ALA A 10 -16.73 6.06 10.89
CA ALA A 10 -16.42 4.66 11.20
C ALA A 10 -15.51 4.00 10.15
N ILE A 11 -15.54 4.52 8.92
CA ILE A 11 -14.65 4.14 7.82
C ILE A 11 -13.87 5.39 7.45
N GLU A 12 -12.54 5.33 7.58
CA GLU A 12 -11.70 6.43 7.14
C GLU A 12 -11.73 6.54 5.61
N PRO A 13 -11.87 7.77 5.07
CA PRO A 13 -11.71 7.97 3.65
C PRO A 13 -10.30 7.60 3.22
N TYR A 14 -10.18 7.10 2.00
CA TYR A 14 -8.90 6.72 1.41
C TYR A 14 -7.88 7.87 1.47
N PRO A 15 -6.62 7.63 1.86
CA PRO A 15 -5.67 8.69 2.15
C PRO A 15 -5.15 9.38 0.88
N GLN A 16 -5.83 10.44 0.47
CA GLN A 16 -5.48 11.24 -0.72
C GLN A 16 -4.15 11.98 -0.60
N GLN A 17 -3.66 12.21 0.62
CA GLN A 17 -2.38 12.88 0.90
C GLN A 17 -1.15 12.18 0.30
N TYR A 18 -1.25 10.90 -0.05
CA TYR A 18 -0.18 10.12 -0.68
C TYR A 18 -0.33 10.02 -2.21
N VAL A 19 -1.26 10.77 -2.79
CA VAL A 19 -1.44 10.82 -4.25
C VAL A 19 -0.58 11.95 -4.81
N SER A 20 0.37 11.62 -5.67
CA SER A 20 1.24 12.60 -6.33
C SER A 20 1.56 12.22 -7.77
N PRO A 21 1.77 13.20 -8.67
CA PRO A 21 2.24 12.94 -10.02
C PRO A 21 3.68 12.43 -9.98
N PHE A 22 3.97 11.41 -10.77
CA PHE A 22 5.27 10.77 -10.89
C PHE A 22 5.60 10.58 -12.38
N LYS A 23 6.76 11.11 -12.79
CA LYS A 23 7.22 11.00 -14.17
C LYS A 23 8.13 9.79 -14.33
N MET A 24 7.64 8.75 -15.00
CA MET A 24 8.45 7.62 -15.45
C MET A 24 9.09 7.92 -16.81
N LYS A 25 10.11 7.14 -17.16
CA LYS A 25 10.73 7.20 -18.49
C LYS A 25 9.74 6.87 -19.63
N SER A 26 8.67 6.14 -19.32
CA SER A 26 7.61 5.73 -20.26
C SER A 26 6.43 6.71 -20.33
N GLY A 27 6.35 7.73 -19.47
CA GLY A 27 5.22 8.65 -19.40
C GLY A 27 4.97 9.22 -18.00
N GLU A 28 3.93 10.05 -17.88
CA GLU A 28 3.46 10.59 -16.60
C GLU A 28 2.41 9.66 -15.99
N GLU A 29 2.62 9.24 -14.75
CA GLU A 29 1.68 8.41 -13.97
C GLU A 29 1.41 9.03 -12.59
N LEU A 30 0.40 8.53 -11.88
CA LEU A 30 0.09 8.96 -10.52
C LEU A 30 0.58 7.89 -9.53
N LEU A 31 1.49 8.27 -8.64
CA LEU A 31 1.81 7.49 -7.45
C LEU A 31 0.65 7.60 -6.46
N ARG A 32 0.10 6.47 -6.03
CA ARG A 32 -1.05 6.40 -5.12
C ARG A 32 -0.94 5.17 -4.20
N PRO A 33 -1.61 5.17 -3.04
CA PRO A 33 -1.72 3.97 -2.22
C PRO A 33 -2.35 2.78 -2.99
N ILE A 34 -2.09 1.56 -2.54
CA ILE A 34 -2.71 0.36 -3.15
C ILE A 34 -4.20 0.37 -2.83
N ARG A 35 -5.06 0.14 -3.84
CA ARG A 35 -6.50 -0.06 -3.65
C ARG A 35 -6.89 -1.53 -3.84
N PRO A 36 -8.02 -1.98 -3.28
CA PRO A 36 -8.49 -3.34 -3.49
C PRO A 36 -8.62 -3.74 -4.97
N GLU A 37 -8.97 -2.79 -5.85
CA GLU A 37 -9.14 -3.07 -7.29
C GLU A 37 -7.82 -3.35 -8.02
N ASP A 38 -6.67 -3.05 -7.40
CA ASP A 38 -5.35 -3.29 -7.98
C ASP A 38 -4.84 -4.72 -7.72
N GLU A 39 -5.52 -5.51 -6.89
CA GLU A 39 -5.18 -6.91 -6.61
C GLU A 39 -4.93 -7.78 -7.87
N PRO A 40 -5.81 -7.81 -8.89
CA PRO A 40 -5.55 -8.59 -10.11
C PRO A 40 -4.36 -8.08 -10.93
N LYS A 41 -4.06 -6.78 -10.86
CA LYS A 41 -2.88 -6.19 -11.53
C LYS A 41 -1.60 -6.59 -10.80
N MET A 42 -1.63 -6.62 -9.48
CA MET A 42 -0.51 -7.05 -8.65
C MET A 42 -0.21 -8.53 -8.85
N GLU A 43 -1.23 -9.38 -8.94
CA GLU A 43 -1.05 -10.81 -9.24
C GLU A 43 -0.33 -11.01 -10.57
N ARG A 44 -0.77 -10.33 -11.64
CA ARG A 44 -0.15 -10.41 -12.96
C ARG A 44 1.31 -9.99 -12.91
N PHE A 45 1.63 -8.91 -12.20
CA PHE A 45 3.00 -8.46 -12.01
C PHE A 45 3.85 -9.46 -11.21
N LEU A 46 3.32 -10.00 -10.11
CA LEU A 46 4.06 -10.96 -9.28
C LEU A 46 4.31 -12.30 -9.99
N ARG A 47 3.47 -12.66 -10.98
CA ARG A 47 3.67 -13.83 -11.86
C ARG A 47 4.85 -13.67 -12.81
N THR A 48 5.23 -12.45 -13.20
CA THR A 48 6.35 -12.22 -14.12
C THR A 48 7.71 -12.17 -13.43
N LEU A 49 7.76 -12.21 -12.10
CA LEU A 49 9.01 -12.14 -11.34
C LEU A 49 9.73 -13.49 -11.31
N SER A 50 11.07 -13.45 -11.45
CA SER A 50 11.91 -14.64 -11.27
C SER A 50 12.00 -15.05 -9.80
N GLU A 51 12.34 -16.32 -9.56
CA GLU A 51 12.56 -16.85 -8.21
C GLU A 51 13.67 -16.10 -7.47
N GLN A 52 14.71 -15.68 -8.17
CA GLN A 52 15.81 -14.89 -7.58
C GLN A 52 15.30 -13.53 -7.05
N THR A 53 14.48 -12.81 -7.83
CA THR A 53 13.90 -11.54 -7.39
C THR A 53 13.03 -11.72 -6.15
N VAL A 54 12.25 -12.79 -6.11
CA VAL A 54 11.41 -13.14 -4.96
C VAL A 54 12.28 -13.42 -3.73
N PHE A 55 13.32 -14.24 -3.91
CA PHE A 55 14.23 -14.60 -2.85
C PHE A 55 14.90 -13.37 -2.25
N LEU A 56 15.39 -12.44 -3.09
CA LEU A 56 16.01 -11.21 -2.63
C LEU A 56 15.03 -10.29 -1.88
N ARG A 57 13.77 -10.22 -2.31
CA ARG A 57 12.76 -9.37 -1.67
C ARG A 57 12.29 -9.93 -0.32
N TYR A 58 12.15 -11.25 -0.21
CA TYR A 58 11.57 -11.90 0.97
C TYR A 58 12.57 -12.68 1.82
N ALA A 59 13.86 -12.60 1.50
CA ALA A 59 14.93 -13.38 2.11
C ALA A 59 14.61 -14.90 2.16
N GLY A 60 13.90 -15.40 1.15
CA GLY A 60 13.41 -16.77 1.13
C GLY A 60 12.45 -17.04 -0.04
N LEU A 61 12.24 -18.32 -0.33
CA LEU A 61 11.24 -18.74 -1.31
C LEU A 61 9.84 -18.65 -0.69
N MET A 62 8.96 -17.93 -1.37
CA MET A 62 7.58 -17.73 -0.94
C MET A 62 6.64 -18.10 -2.07
N GLN A 63 5.54 -18.81 -1.82
CA GLN A 63 4.60 -19.17 -2.87
C GLN A 63 3.84 -17.96 -3.41
N LEU A 64 3.45 -17.98 -4.68
CA LEU A 64 2.72 -16.87 -5.31
C LEU A 64 1.40 -16.55 -4.58
N SER A 65 0.66 -17.58 -4.16
CA SER A 65 -0.58 -17.43 -3.38
C SER A 65 -0.36 -16.62 -2.10
N THR A 66 0.75 -16.88 -1.38
CA THR A 66 1.13 -16.13 -0.19
C THR A 66 1.51 -14.69 -0.51
N ARG A 67 2.11 -14.41 -1.67
CA ARG A 67 2.54 -13.05 -2.06
C ARG A 67 1.38 -12.14 -2.44
N VAL A 68 0.30 -12.72 -3.00
CA VAL A 68 -0.89 -12.02 -3.48
C VAL A 68 -1.99 -11.95 -2.42
N ALA A 69 -1.79 -12.61 -1.27
CA ALA A 69 -2.76 -12.63 -0.18
C ALA A 69 -3.21 -11.22 0.21
N HIS A 70 -4.53 -11.06 0.35
CA HIS A 70 -5.19 -9.80 0.68
C HIS A 70 -4.57 -9.08 1.88
N GLU A 71 -4.22 -9.83 2.93
CA GLU A 71 -3.58 -9.32 4.16
C GLU A 71 -2.25 -8.59 3.92
N ARG A 72 -1.55 -8.90 2.80
CA ARG A 72 -0.27 -8.27 2.45
C ARG A 72 -0.43 -7.08 1.52
N LEU A 73 -1.50 -7.04 0.73
CA LEU A 73 -1.79 -5.97 -0.22
C LEU A 73 -2.63 -4.85 0.41
N GLY A 74 -3.40 -5.18 1.45
CA GLY A 74 -4.16 -4.23 2.25
C GLY A 74 -3.30 -3.62 3.35
N PHE A 75 -2.85 -2.39 3.17
CA PHE A 75 -2.42 -1.57 4.30
C PHE A 75 -3.58 -0.69 4.79
N SER A 76 -4.07 -1.05 5.98
CA SER A 76 -4.67 -0.21 7.02
C SER A 76 -6.02 0.48 6.76
N ILE A 77 -7.10 -0.22 7.15
CA ILE A 77 -8.32 0.38 7.75
C ILE A 77 -8.31 0.27 9.28
N LEU A 78 -7.16 0.00 9.92
CA LEU A 78 -7.08 -0.01 11.37
C LEU A 78 -7.00 1.43 11.90
N PRO A 79 -7.87 1.83 12.85
CA PRO A 79 -7.76 3.13 13.48
C PRO A 79 -6.44 3.17 14.25
N THR A 80 -5.54 4.06 13.82
CA THR A 80 -4.37 4.58 14.55
C THR A 80 -4.06 3.87 15.88
N ARG A 81 -3.15 2.89 15.83
CA ARG A 81 -2.26 2.68 16.96
C ARG A 81 -1.19 3.75 16.83
N SER A 82 -1.36 4.82 17.61
CA SER A 82 -0.45 5.96 17.72
C SER A 82 1.01 5.54 17.55
N TRP A 83 1.63 5.93 16.44
CA TRP A 83 3.07 5.81 16.28
C TRP A 83 3.75 6.76 17.29
N PRO A 84 4.68 6.29 18.14
CA PRO A 84 5.41 7.18 19.02
C PRO A 84 6.27 8.12 18.19
N ARG A 85 6.12 9.42 18.50
CA ARG A 85 6.81 10.58 17.90
C ARG A 85 8.29 10.63 18.31
N THR A 86 9.02 9.52 18.17
CA THR A 86 10.42 9.38 18.58
C THR A 86 11.31 8.75 17.51
N TRP A 87 10.94 8.84 16.23
CA TRP A 87 11.81 8.49 15.11
C TRP A 87 11.88 9.65 14.10
N SER A 88 12.37 10.79 14.60
CA SER A 88 12.94 11.88 13.81
C SER A 88 14.13 12.39 14.60
N LYS A 89 15.28 11.71 14.41
CA LYS A 89 16.67 12.10 14.69
C LYS A 89 17.47 10.84 15.05
N ARG A 90 17.96 10.16 14.04
CA ARG A 90 19.33 9.65 14.01
C ARG A 90 19.76 9.47 12.57
#